data_AF-A0AB38A8L2-F1
#
_entry.id   AF-A0AB38A8L2-F1
#
_cell.length_a   1.000
_cell.length_b   1.000
_cell.length_c   1.000
_cell.angle_alpha   90.00
_cell.angle_beta   90.00
_cell.angle_gamma   90.00
#
_symmetry.space_group_name_H-M   'P 1'
#
loop_
_entity.id
_entity.type
_entity.pdbx_description
1 polymer ?
#
loop_
_entity_poly.entity_id
_entity_poly.type
_entity_poly.pdbx_seq_one_letter_code
_entity_poly.pdbx_strand_id
1 'polypeptide(L)'
;MILTLFLSSIMMAGLFLLLLAGVGFIQDKKFFTSAPKAVYEAVEEKPERFRGQHILGWSLALLAMLCMAGAVIVGAVDGIKNGFTFLQFYIRFAVMMLLLKVFDIFFFDWFLLCRSTFFPHFYPEVKALLGPQLFGYNKKDHLIHVIAILVGSAVLAGLCVWVQ
;
A
#
# COMPACT_ATOMS: atom_id res chain seq x y z
N MET A 1 -14.77 -16.46 1.67
CA MET A 1 -14.64 -15.31 2.59
C MET A 1 -13.36 -15.35 3.41
N ILE A 2 -13.05 -16.43 4.14
CA ILE A 2 -11.81 -16.52 4.95
C ILE A 2 -10.54 -16.30 4.10
N LEU A 3 -10.42 -17.00 2.97
CA LEU A 3 -9.27 -16.82 2.08
C LEU A 3 -9.15 -15.38 1.55
N THR A 4 -10.26 -14.72 1.22
CA THR A 4 -10.28 -13.31 0.78
C THR A 4 -9.69 -12.39 1.85
N LEU A 5 -10.08 -12.57 3.12
CA LEU A 5 -9.55 -11.78 4.24
C LEU A 5 -8.08 -12.07 4.51
N PHE A 6 -7.67 -13.34 4.40
CA PHE A 6 -6.26 -13.73 4.52
C PHE A 6 -5.40 -13.08 3.43
N LEU A 7 -5.83 -13.15 2.16
CA LEU A 7 -5.15 -12.52 1.03
C LEU A 7 -5.09 -10.99 1.19
N SER A 8 -6.16 -10.38 1.70
CA SER A 8 -6.18 -8.94 2.01
C SER A 8 -5.15 -8.58 3.08
N SER A 9 -5.01 -9.41 4.12
CA SER A 9 -4.01 -9.23 5.18
C SER A 9 -2.59 -9.33 4.65
N ILE A 10 -2.34 -10.25 3.70
CA ILE A 10 -1.05 -10.34 2.99
C ILE A 10 -0.78 -9.07 2.19
N MET A 11 -1.78 -8.50 1.51
CA MET A 11 -1.62 -7.24 0.78
C MET A 11 -1.29 -6.08 1.72
N MET A 12 -1.95 -6.00 2.88
CA MET A 12 -1.66 -4.98 3.90
C MET A 12 -0.23 -5.11 4.44
N ALA A 13 0.20 -6.33 4.73
CA ALA A 13 1.57 -6.61 5.16
C ALA A 13 2.57 -6.22 4.06
N GLY A 14 2.29 -6.57 2.80
CA GLY A 14 3.08 -6.15 1.64
C GLY A 14 3.17 -4.63 1.52
N LEU A 15 2.05 -3.93 1.64
CA LEU A 15 2.02 -2.47 1.59
C LEU A 15 2.84 -1.83 2.73
N PHE A 16 2.77 -2.37 3.95
CA PHE A 16 3.60 -1.93 5.07
C PHE A 16 5.09 -2.21 4.81
N LEU A 17 5.44 -3.38 4.28
CA LEU A 17 6.81 -3.70 3.90
C LEU A 17 7.34 -2.77 2.82
N LEU A 18 6.50 -2.36 1.86
CA LEU A 18 6.86 -1.40 0.84
C LEU A 18 7.16 -0.02 1.44
N LEU A 19 6.34 0.44 2.39
CA LEU A 19 6.59 1.68 3.13
C LEU A 19 7.90 1.59 3.92
N LEU A 20 8.12 0.49 4.64
CA LEU A 20 9.34 0.26 5.41
C LEU A 20 10.58 0.21 4.51
N ALA A 21 10.48 -0.42 3.34
CA ALA A 21 11.54 -0.44 2.35
C ALA A 21 11.89 0.98 1.89
N GLY A 22 10.90 1.77 1.49
CA GLY A 22 11.10 3.15 1.03
C GLY A 22 11.65 4.08 2.12
N VAL A 23 10.97 4.15 3.26
CA VAL A 23 11.25 5.11 4.36
C VAL A 23 12.44 4.66 5.22
N GLY A 24 12.57 3.36 5.47
CA GLY A 24 13.53 2.81 6.42
C GLY A 24 14.88 2.45 5.81
N PHE A 25 14.90 1.96 4.57
CA PHE A 25 16.10 1.38 3.97
C PHE A 25 16.55 2.09 2.69
N ILE A 26 15.65 2.36 1.74
CA ILE A 26 16.04 3.05 0.50
C ILE A 26 16.33 4.53 0.79
N GLN A 27 15.47 5.18 1.55
CA GLN A 27 15.63 6.56 2.04
C GLN A 27 15.83 7.63 0.95
N ASP A 28 15.45 7.36 -0.29
CA ASP A 28 15.52 8.31 -1.40
C ASP A 28 14.32 9.28 -1.32
N LYS A 29 14.59 10.58 -1.47
CA LYS A 29 13.60 11.67 -1.43
C LYS A 29 12.44 11.44 -2.42
N LYS A 30 12.67 10.75 -3.54
CA LYS A 30 11.63 10.45 -4.55
C LYS A 30 10.46 9.63 -4.00
N PHE A 31 10.69 8.83 -2.95
CA PHE A 31 9.63 8.05 -2.31
C PHE A 31 8.68 8.89 -1.45
N PHE A 32 9.04 10.16 -1.17
CA PHE A 32 8.20 11.11 -0.42
C PHE A 32 7.31 11.97 -1.32
N THR A 33 7.29 11.74 -2.64
CA THR A 33 6.47 12.51 -3.59
C THR A 33 4.98 12.50 -3.27
N SER A 34 4.49 11.44 -2.62
CA SER A 34 3.10 11.32 -2.18
C SER A 34 2.83 12.00 -0.83
N ALA A 35 3.87 12.40 -0.09
CA ALA A 35 3.75 13.06 1.21
C ALA A 35 3.25 14.52 1.06
N PRO A 36 2.75 15.15 2.14
CA PRO A 36 2.43 16.57 2.12
C PRO A 36 3.62 17.41 1.66
N LYS A 37 3.39 18.45 0.85
CA LYS A 37 4.46 19.27 0.26
C LYS A 37 5.47 19.77 1.30
N ALA A 38 5.00 20.25 2.45
CA ALA A 38 5.85 20.70 3.54
C ALA A 38 6.78 19.59 4.07
N VAL A 39 6.27 18.35 4.16
CA VAL A 39 7.07 17.18 4.56
C VAL A 39 8.08 16.82 3.47
N TYR A 40 7.66 16.78 2.20
CA TYR A 40 8.55 16.49 1.07
C TYR A 40 9.72 17.47 0.95
N GLU A 41 9.44 18.77 1.13
CA GLU A 41 10.46 19.82 1.08
C GLU A 41 11.46 19.70 2.23
N ALA A 42 10.97 19.36 3.43
CA ALA A 42 11.79 19.21 4.63
C ALA A 42 12.61 17.91 4.67
N VAL A 43 12.26 16.88 3.91
CA VAL A 43 13.05 15.64 3.85
C VAL A 43 14.40 15.89 3.20
N GLU A 44 15.46 15.56 3.93
CA GLU A 44 16.84 15.60 3.47
C GLU A 44 17.26 14.23 2.90
N GLU A 45 18.12 14.25 1.88
CA GLU A 45 18.76 13.03 1.38
C GLU A 45 19.77 12.52 2.41
N LYS A 46 19.75 11.21 2.69
CA LYS A 46 20.62 10.60 3.71
C LYS A 46 21.55 9.58 3.05
N PRO A 47 22.84 9.53 3.45
CA PRO A 47 23.73 8.48 3.00
C PRO A 47 23.32 7.12 3.57
N GLU A 48 23.84 6.03 2.99
CA GLU A 48 23.67 4.69 3.55
C GLU A 48 24.17 4.64 5.00
N ARG A 49 23.33 4.13 5.92
CA ARG A 49 23.69 3.95 7.33
C ARG A 49 24.62 2.76 7.54
N PHE A 50 24.49 1.74 6.68
CA PHE A 50 25.34 0.55 6.68
C PHE A 50 25.45 -0.05 5.27
N ARG A 51 26.52 -0.81 5.04
CA ARG A 51 26.79 -1.45 3.74
C ARG A 51 25.66 -2.41 3.35
N GLY A 52 25.06 -2.18 2.19
CA GLY A 52 23.99 -3.03 1.66
C GLY A 52 22.58 -2.65 2.13
N GLN A 53 22.41 -1.51 2.81
CA GLN A 53 21.11 -0.98 3.20
C GLN A 53 20.16 -0.85 1.99
N HIS A 54 20.62 -0.29 0.88
CA HIS A 54 19.80 -0.16 -0.33
C HIS A 54 19.44 -1.52 -0.94
N ILE A 55 20.37 -2.48 -0.94
CA ILE A 55 20.11 -3.84 -1.44
C ILE A 55 19.00 -4.49 -0.60
N LEU A 56 19.07 -4.38 0.73
CA LEU A 56 18.01 -4.86 1.62
C LEU A 56 16.68 -4.14 1.33
N GLY A 57 16.70 -2.81 1.19
CA GLY A 57 15.52 -2.03 0.85
C GLY A 57 14.85 -2.48 -0.45
N TRP A 58 15.62 -2.64 -1.53
CA TRP A 58 15.09 -3.11 -2.81
C TRP A 58 14.61 -4.57 -2.76
N SER A 59 15.29 -5.43 -2.00
CA SER A 59 14.83 -6.81 -1.80
C SER A 59 13.49 -6.87 -1.05
N LEU A 60 13.30 -6.01 -0.04
CA LEU A 60 12.04 -5.87 0.69
C LEU A 60 10.94 -5.29 -0.19
N ALA A 61 11.25 -4.29 -1.02
CA ALA A 61 10.31 -3.73 -1.98
C ALA A 61 9.84 -4.77 -3.01
N LEU A 62 10.76 -5.59 -3.53
CA LEU A 62 10.43 -6.70 -4.42
C LEU A 62 9.52 -7.72 -3.72
N LEU A 63 9.87 -8.13 -2.50
CA LEU A 63 9.06 -9.05 -1.71
C LEU A 63 7.65 -8.49 -1.47
N ALA A 64 7.54 -7.22 -1.11
CA ALA A 64 6.27 -6.53 -0.93
C ALA A 64 5.39 -6.57 -2.19
N MET A 65 5.98 -6.28 -3.36
CA MET A 65 5.29 -6.35 -4.64
C MET A 65 4.83 -7.78 -4.97
N LEU A 66 5.66 -8.78 -4.68
CA LEU A 66 5.29 -10.19 -4.84
C LEU A 66 4.14 -10.60 -3.90
N CYS A 67 4.14 -10.13 -2.65
CA CYS A 67 3.03 -10.38 -1.72
C CYS A 67 1.72 -9.78 -2.24
N MET A 68 1.73 -8.52 -2.69
CA MET A 68 0.53 -7.84 -3.17
C MET A 68 0.01 -8.44 -4.49
N ALA A 69 0.87 -8.59 -5.50
CA ALA A 69 0.49 -9.16 -6.79
C ALA A 69 0.14 -10.65 -6.65
N GLY A 70 0.92 -11.39 -5.88
CA GLY A 70 0.68 -12.81 -5.59
C GLY A 70 -0.66 -13.03 -4.90
N ALA A 71 -1.07 -12.16 -3.98
CA ALA A 71 -2.38 -12.28 -3.33
C ALA A 71 -3.55 -12.13 -4.32
N VAL A 72 -3.44 -11.19 -5.26
CA VAL A 72 -4.44 -11.01 -6.34
C VAL A 72 -4.45 -12.23 -7.27
N ILE A 73 -3.28 -12.72 -7.69
CA ILE A 73 -3.16 -13.89 -8.58
C ILE A 73 -3.73 -15.14 -7.92
N VAL A 74 -3.37 -15.42 -6.66
CA VAL A 74 -3.93 -16.54 -5.90
C VAL A 74 -5.44 -16.40 -5.77
N GLY A 75 -5.94 -15.19 -5.53
CA GLY A 75 -7.38 -14.89 -5.50
C GLY A 75 -8.09 -15.20 -6.83
N ALA A 76 -7.46 -14.87 -7.95
CA ALA A 76 -7.95 -15.16 -9.29
C ALA A 76 -7.96 -16.67 -9.58
N VAL A 77 -6.82 -17.34 -9.40
CA VAL A 77 -6.66 -18.77 -9.64
C VAL A 77 -7.62 -19.59 -8.79
N ASP A 78 -7.77 -19.24 -7.51
CA ASP A 78 -8.74 -19.88 -6.63
C ASP A 78 -10.19 -19.68 -7.13
N GLY A 79 -10.56 -18.47 -7.56
CA GLY A 79 -11.88 -18.24 -8.13
C GLY A 79 -12.15 -19.05 -9.40
N ILE A 80 -11.16 -19.15 -10.31
CA ILE A 80 -11.29 -19.91 -11.56
C ILE A 80 -11.48 -21.40 -11.26
N LYS A 81 -10.66 -21.97 -10.36
CA LYS A 81 -10.76 -23.38 -9.95
C LYS A 81 -12.10 -23.72 -9.31
N ASN A 82 -12.73 -22.76 -8.64
CA ASN A 82 -14.03 -22.92 -7.99
C ASN A 82 -15.21 -22.45 -8.86
N GLY A 83 -14.97 -22.09 -10.12
CA GLY A 83 -16.02 -21.71 -11.07
C GLY A 83 -16.77 -20.43 -10.69
N PHE A 84 -16.07 -19.44 -10.13
CA PHE A 84 -16.70 -18.20 -9.67
C PHE A 84 -17.40 -17.45 -10.80
N THR A 85 -18.57 -16.88 -10.51
CA THR A 85 -19.24 -15.97 -11.46
C THR A 85 -18.57 -14.59 -11.48
N PHE A 86 -18.86 -13.78 -12.50
CA PHE A 86 -18.37 -12.39 -12.59
C PHE A 86 -18.57 -11.61 -11.29
N LEU A 87 -19.79 -11.67 -10.71
CA LEU A 87 -20.11 -10.92 -9.51
C LEU A 87 -19.31 -11.40 -8.29
N GLN A 88 -19.03 -12.71 -8.20
CA GLN A 88 -18.21 -13.27 -7.12
C GLN A 88 -16.75 -12.82 -7.21
N PHE A 89 -16.17 -12.80 -8.42
CA PHE A 89 -14.85 -12.21 -8.64
C PHE A 89 -14.84 -10.72 -8.33
N TYR A 90 -15.83 -9.98 -8.81
CA TYR A 90 -15.94 -8.54 -8.60
C TYR A 90 -15.96 -8.20 -7.11
N ILE A 91 -16.86 -8.84 -6.35
CA ILE A 91 -16.95 -8.65 -4.90
C ILE A 91 -15.63 -9.02 -4.22
N ARG A 92 -14.99 -10.14 -4.61
CA ARG A 92 -13.73 -10.56 -4.02
C ARG A 92 -12.64 -9.51 -4.20
N PHE A 93 -12.38 -9.07 -5.43
CA PHE A 93 -11.34 -8.09 -5.72
C PHE A 93 -11.67 -6.72 -5.12
N ALA A 94 -12.92 -6.28 -5.20
CA ALA A 94 -13.36 -5.03 -4.60
C ALA A 94 -13.14 -5.05 -3.08
N VAL A 95 -13.54 -6.11 -2.38
CA VAL A 95 -13.32 -6.24 -0.94
C VAL A 95 -11.83 -6.23 -0.61
N MET A 96 -11.01 -7.00 -1.32
CA MET A 96 -9.56 -7.05 -1.06
C MET A 96 -8.90 -5.67 -1.19
N MET A 97 -9.19 -4.97 -2.29
CA MET A 97 -8.60 -3.67 -2.59
C MET A 97 -9.16 -2.55 -1.72
N LEU A 98 -10.45 -2.58 -1.38
CA LEU A 98 -11.07 -1.62 -0.47
C LEU A 98 -10.55 -1.80 0.95
N LEU A 99 -10.39 -3.03 1.43
CA LEU A 99 -9.77 -3.28 2.73
C LEU A 99 -8.34 -2.75 2.78
N LEU A 100 -7.54 -3.00 1.73
CA LEU A 100 -6.21 -2.42 1.62
C LEU A 100 -6.25 -0.89 1.67
N LYS A 101 -7.23 -0.26 1.01
CA LYS A 101 -7.38 1.21 1.03
C LYS A 101 -7.82 1.75 2.38
N VAL A 102 -8.69 1.04 3.09
CA VAL A 102 -9.08 1.38 4.47
C VAL A 102 -7.85 1.28 5.38
N PHE A 103 -7.03 0.23 5.21
CA PHE A 103 -5.77 0.08 5.94
C PHE A 103 -4.80 1.23 5.65
N ASP A 104 -4.61 1.61 4.39
CA ASP A 104 -3.79 2.77 4.01
C ASP A 104 -4.23 4.05 4.73
N ILE A 105 -5.53 4.39 4.69
CA ILE A 105 -6.05 5.61 5.32
C ILE A 105 -5.95 5.54 6.86
N PHE A 106 -6.32 4.42 7.46
CA PHE A 106 -6.35 4.31 8.92
C PHE A 106 -4.97 4.10 9.52
N PHE A 107 -4.17 3.22 8.93
CA PHE A 107 -2.88 2.87 9.47
C PHE A 107 -1.79 3.86 9.03
N PHE A 108 -1.71 4.27 7.77
CA PHE A 108 -0.67 5.21 7.35
C PHE A 108 -1.03 6.64 7.68
N ASP A 109 -2.16 7.14 7.15
CA ASP A 109 -2.50 8.56 7.29
C ASP A 109 -2.92 8.92 8.72
N TRP A 110 -3.72 8.10 9.38
CA TRP A 110 -4.17 8.40 10.75
C TRP A 110 -3.19 7.94 11.83
N PHE A 111 -2.68 6.71 11.75
CA PHE A 111 -1.80 6.19 12.80
C PHE A 111 -0.34 6.57 12.58
N LEU A 112 0.29 6.19 11.47
CA LEU A 112 1.73 6.40 11.27
C LEU A 112 2.09 7.88 11.13
N LEU A 113 1.36 8.62 10.30
CA LEU A 113 1.64 10.02 9.97
C LEU A 113 1.25 10.98 11.11
N CYS A 114 0.09 10.77 11.75
CA CYS A 114 -0.44 11.74 12.71
C CYS A 114 -0.20 11.39 14.19
N ARG A 115 0.01 10.12 14.55
CA ARG A 115 0.03 9.66 15.95
C ARG A 115 1.28 8.90 16.38
N SER A 116 1.99 8.29 15.44
CA SER A 116 3.18 7.50 15.72
C SER A 116 4.46 8.33 15.59
N THR A 117 5.55 7.82 16.17
CA THR A 117 6.91 8.35 15.97
C THR A 117 7.66 7.64 14.83
N PHE A 118 6.96 6.90 13.95
CA PHE A 118 7.57 6.12 12.88
C PHE A 118 8.39 6.98 11.91
N PHE A 119 7.78 8.01 11.32
CA PHE A 119 8.51 8.90 10.40
C PHE A 119 9.60 9.71 11.11
N PRO A 120 9.36 10.34 12.29
CA PRO A 120 10.41 11.02 13.05
C PRO A 120 11.60 10.15 13.45
N HIS A 121 11.41 8.83 13.58
CA HIS A 121 12.51 7.91 13.87
C HIS A 121 13.53 7.84 12.72
N PHE A 122 13.07 7.92 11.47
CA PHE A 122 13.94 7.92 10.29
C PHE A 122 14.33 9.34 9.84
N TYR A 123 13.41 10.29 10.00
CA TYR A 123 13.49 11.68 9.55
C TYR A 123 13.14 12.62 10.71
N PRO A 124 14.02 12.85 11.69
CA PRO A 124 13.76 13.75 12.81
C PRO A 124 13.39 15.18 12.38
N GLU A 125 13.88 15.63 11.23
CA GLU A 125 13.62 16.95 10.64
C GLU A 125 12.13 17.20 10.33
N VAL A 126 11.33 16.16 10.05
CA VAL A 126 9.90 16.34 9.75
C VAL A 126 9.01 16.36 11.01
N LYS A 127 9.59 16.15 12.20
CA LYS A 127 8.82 15.97 13.45
C LYS A 127 7.90 17.15 13.76
N ALA A 128 8.33 18.38 13.50
CA ALA A 128 7.53 19.59 13.75
C ALA A 128 6.36 19.76 12.77
N LEU A 129 6.40 19.08 11.62
CA LEU A 129 5.40 19.20 10.56
C LEU A 129 4.31 18.14 10.69
N LEU A 130 4.63 17.01 11.32
CA LEU A 130 3.73 15.88 11.50
C LEU A 130 2.74 16.13 12.64
N GLY A 131 1.48 15.74 12.43
CA GLY A 131 0.44 15.83 13.45
C GLY A 131 -0.97 15.69 12.88
N PRO A 132 -1.99 15.69 13.76
CA PRO A 132 -3.40 15.47 13.40
C PRO A 132 -3.95 16.40 12.32
N GLN A 133 -3.39 17.60 12.19
CA GLN A 133 -3.74 18.59 11.17
C GLN A 133 -3.53 18.09 9.73
N LEU A 134 -2.65 17.09 9.54
CA LEU A 134 -2.41 16.48 8.24
C LEU A 134 -3.47 15.45 7.85
N PHE A 135 -4.31 14.99 8.79
CA PHE A 135 -5.25 13.93 8.50
C PHE A 135 -6.27 14.36 7.43
N GLY A 136 -6.30 13.60 6.32
CA GLY A 136 -7.20 13.89 5.21
C GLY A 136 -6.74 15.06 4.32
N TYR A 137 -5.45 15.41 4.34
CA TYR A 137 -4.86 16.29 3.32
C TYR A 137 -5.11 15.74 1.90
N ASN A 138 -5.16 14.40 1.75
CA ASN A 138 -5.26 13.73 0.47
C ASN A 138 -6.63 13.10 0.13
N LYS A 139 -7.73 13.68 0.63
CA LYS A 139 -9.09 13.14 0.41
C LYS A 139 -9.48 12.99 -1.06
N LYS A 140 -9.05 13.92 -1.93
CA LYS A 140 -9.35 13.86 -3.37
C LYS A 140 -8.70 12.64 -4.02
N ASP A 141 -7.42 12.40 -3.75
CA ASP A 141 -6.75 11.22 -4.28
C ASP A 141 -7.35 9.95 -3.70
N HIS A 142 -7.70 9.90 -2.41
CA HIS A 142 -8.39 8.74 -1.86
C HIS A 142 -9.71 8.43 -2.58
N LEU A 143 -10.50 9.45 -2.92
CA LEU A 143 -11.73 9.27 -3.69
C LEU A 143 -11.44 8.72 -5.09
N ILE A 144 -10.44 9.27 -5.78
CA ILE A 144 -10.02 8.78 -7.11
C ILE A 144 -9.57 7.33 -7.01
N HIS A 145 -8.77 6.98 -6.01
CA HIS A 145 -8.33 5.60 -5.77
C HIS A 145 -9.49 4.66 -5.50
N VAL A 146 -10.51 5.06 -4.72
CA VAL A 146 -11.70 4.23 -4.48
C VAL A 146 -12.46 3.99 -5.77
N ILE A 147 -12.67 5.01 -6.61
CA ILE A 147 -13.32 4.84 -7.92
C ILE A 147 -12.49 3.91 -8.82
N ALA A 148 -11.17 4.11 -8.86
CA ALA A 148 -10.25 3.27 -9.63
C ALA A 148 -10.26 1.81 -9.14
N ILE A 149 -10.37 1.57 -7.83
CA ILE A 149 -10.52 0.24 -7.24
C ILE A 149 -11.79 -0.44 -7.73
N LEU A 150 -12.93 0.26 -7.73
CA LEU A 150 -14.20 -0.30 -8.20
C LEU A 150 -14.12 -0.66 -9.69
N VAL A 151 -13.65 0.25 -10.54
CA VAL A 151 -13.51 0.01 -11.97
C VAL A 151 -12.49 -1.11 -12.24
N GLY A 152 -11.32 -1.05 -11.61
CA GLY A 152 -10.26 -2.04 -11.76
C GLY A 152 -10.69 -3.44 -11.31
N SER A 153 -11.49 -3.54 -10.23
CA SER A 153 -12.05 -4.81 -9.78
C SER A 153 -13.02 -5.42 -10.79
N ALA A 154 -13.81 -4.58 -11.48
CA ALA A 154 -14.69 -5.05 -12.56
C ALA A 154 -13.89 -5.56 -13.77
N VAL A 155 -12.83 -4.84 -14.14
CA VAL A 155 -11.92 -5.28 -15.22
C VAL A 155 -11.26 -6.61 -14.88
N LEU A 156 -10.69 -6.75 -13.68
CA LEU A 156 -10.06 -8.00 -13.24
C LEU A 156 -11.06 -9.16 -13.19
N ALA A 157 -12.28 -8.92 -12.72
CA ALA A 157 -13.34 -9.91 -12.72
C ALA A 157 -13.71 -10.35 -14.14
N GLY A 158 -13.83 -9.41 -15.07
CA GLY A 158 -14.08 -9.71 -16.48
C GLY A 158 -12.97 -10.54 -17.11
N LEU A 159 -11.71 -10.20 -16.84
CA LEU A 159 -10.56 -10.98 -17.28
C LEU A 159 -10.58 -12.41 -16.71
N CYS A 160 -10.90 -12.59 -15.43
CA CYS A 160 -10.97 -13.92 -14.82
C CYS A 160 -12.08 -14.79 -15.43
N VAL A 161 -13.25 -14.20 -15.71
CA VAL A 161 -14.35 -14.90 -16.37
C VAL A 161 -14.02 -15.24 -17.82
N TRP A 162 -13.29 -14.38 -18.53
CA TRP A 162 -12.85 -14.64 -19.90
C TRP A 162 -11.82 -15.77 -20.01
N VAL A 163 -10.98 -15.95 -18.97
CA VAL A 163 -9.97 -17.01 -18.91
C VAL A 163 -10.54 -18.36 -18.47
N GLN A 164 -11.65 -18.36 -17.74
CA GLN A 164 -12.32 -19.56 -17.22
C GLN A 164 -12.93 -20.42 -18.33
#